data_AF-A0A2V8SH46-F1
#
_entry.id   AF-A0A2V8SH46-F1
#
_cell.length_a   1.000
_cell.length_b   1.000
_cell.length_c   1.000
_cell.angle_alpha   90.00
_cell.angle_beta   90.00
_cell.angle_gamma   90.00
#
_symmetry.space_group_name_H-M   'P 1'
#
loop_
_entity.id
_entity.type
_entity.pdbx_description
1 polymer ?
#
loop_
_entity_poly.entity_id
_entity_poly.type
_entity_poly.pdbx_seq_one_letter_code
_entity_poly.pdbx_strand_id
1 'polypeptide(L)' 'PGTTKIQRLKENVGSVDVALTEDDLRELDRLTAQVKVVGARYGEGSQRLVNR' A
#
# COMPACT_ATOMS: atom_id res chain seq x y z
N PRO A 1 1.82 -0.78 7.78
CA PRO A 1 2.21 0.65 7.78
C PRO A 1 2.94 0.99 9.09
N GLY A 2 4.16 1.54 9.03
CA GLY A 2 4.95 1.90 10.22
C GLY A 2 4.78 3.36 10.59
N THR A 3 4.64 3.67 11.89
CA THR A 3 4.50 5.05 12.40
C THR A 3 5.06 5.15 13.81
N THR A 4 5.60 6.32 14.17
CA THR A 4 6.08 6.64 15.53
C THR A 4 4.99 7.24 16.42
N LYS A 5 3.84 7.64 15.86
CA LYS A 5 2.74 8.28 16.60
C LYS A 5 1.70 7.25 17.02
N ILE A 6 1.43 7.14 18.32
CA ILE A 6 0.46 6.20 18.89
C ILE A 6 -0.94 6.37 18.29
N GLN A 7 -1.39 7.60 18.05
CA GLN A 7 -2.70 7.85 17.44
C GLN A 7 -2.81 7.25 16.02
N ARG A 8 -1.76 7.38 15.21
CA ARG A 8 -1.71 6.79 13.86
C ARG A 8 -1.61 5.26 13.90
N LEU A 9 -0.95 4.70 14.92
CA LEU A 9 -0.91 3.26 15.10
C LEU A 9 -2.33 2.71 15.35
N LYS A 10 -3.08 3.34 16.27
CA LYS A 10 -4.46 2.96 16.58
C LYS A 10 -5.35 3.00 15.34
N GLU A 11 -5.26 4.08 14.57
CA GLU A 11 -5.97 4.25 13.30
C GLU A 11 -5.60 3.16 12.27
N ASN A 12 -4.31 2.92 12.07
CA ASN A 12 -3.84 1.88 11.14
C ASN A 12 -4.32 0.49 11.54
N VAL A 13 -4.34 0.17 12.84
CA VAL A 13 -4.83 -1.13 13.33
C VAL A 13 -6.33 -1.28 13.05
N GLY A 14 -7.12 -0.21 13.20
CA GLY A 14 -8.56 -0.23 12.90
C GLY A 14 -8.91 -0.46 11.42
N SER A 15 -7.94 -0.44 10.51
CA SER A 15 -8.17 -0.77 9.09
C SER A 15 -8.67 -2.20 8.86
N VAL A 16 -8.46 -3.11 9.82
CA VAL A 16 -8.96 -4.50 9.74
C VAL A 16 -10.47 -4.59 9.84
N ASP A 17 -11.11 -3.60 10.45
CA ASP A 17 -12.57 -3.54 10.66
C ASP A 17 -13.29 -2.81 9.51
N VAL A 18 -12.52 -2.24 8.56
CA VAL A 18 -13.08 -1.53 7.41
C VAL A 18 -13.47 -2.54 6.33
N ALA A 19 -14.78 -2.67 6.08
CA ALA A 19 -15.31 -3.45 4.97
C ALA A 19 -15.50 -2.54 3.75
N LEU A 20 -14.98 -2.99 2.61
CA LEU A 20 -15.22 -2.36 1.30
C LEU A 20 -16.29 -3.15 0.55
N THR A 21 -17.22 -2.44 -0.08
CA THR A 21 -18.19 -3.05 -0.98
C THR A 21 -17.56 -3.36 -2.34
N GLU A 22 -18.24 -4.16 -3.17
CA GLU A 22 -17.78 -4.42 -4.54
C GLU A 22 -17.65 -3.13 -5.37
N ASP A 23 -18.55 -2.17 -5.16
CA ASP A 23 -18.51 -0.92 -5.91
C ASP A 23 -17.33 -0.04 -5.49
N ASP A 24 -17.00 0.00 -4.19
CA ASP A 24 -15.79 0.68 -3.69
C ASP A 24 -14.53 0.09 -4.34
N LEU A 25 -14.44 -1.24 -4.42
CA LEU A 25 -13.31 -1.91 -5.05
C LEU A 25 -13.21 -1.58 -6.55
N ARG A 26 -14.34 -1.59 -7.27
CA ARG A 26 -14.38 -1.22 -8.70
C ARG A 26 -14.01 0.24 -8.94
N GLU A 27 -14.31 1.13 -8.01
CA GLU A 27 -13.92 2.54 -8.09
C GLU A 27 -12.41 2.69 -7.86
N LEU A 28 -11.86 2.05 -6.83
CA LEU A 28 -10.42 2.04 -6.54
C LEU A 28 -9.60 1.49 -7.71
N ASP A 29 -10.04 0.39 -8.34
CA ASP A 29 -9.36 -0.18 -9.51
C ASP A 29 -9.37 0.79 -10.71
N ARG A 30 -10.52 1.43 -10.98
CA ARG A 30 -10.63 2.43 -12.06
C ARG A 30 -9.71 3.63 -11.83
N LEU A 31 -9.56 4.08 -10.58
CA LEU A 31 -8.68 5.20 -10.23
C LEU A 31 -7.20 4.80 -10.30
N THR A 32 -6.85 3.65 -9.76
CA THR A 32 -5.45 3.19 -9.70
C THR A 32 -4.90 2.80 -11.07
N ALA A 33 -5.74 2.27 -11.97
CA ALA A 33 -5.35 1.95 -13.35
C ALA A 33 -4.86 3.17 -14.16
N GLN A 34 -5.26 4.38 -13.78
CA GLN A 34 -4.81 5.63 -14.41
C GLN A 34 -3.37 5.99 -13.99
N VAL A 35 -2.87 5.41 -12.91
CA VAL A 35 -1.53 5.68 -12.39
C VAL A 35 -0.54 4.68 -12.98
N LYS A 36 0.34 5.17 -13.86
CA LYS A 36 1.45 4.37 -14.40
C LYS A 36 2.50 4.14 -13.31
N VAL A 37 2.60 2.92 -12.80
CA VAL A 37 3.70 2.53 -11.91
C VAL A 37 4.98 2.37 -12.74
N VAL A 38 5.98 3.22 -12.49
CA VAL A 38 7.24 3.23 -13.24
C VAL A 38 8.39 2.88 -12.31
N GLY A 39 9.23 1.94 -12.76
CA GLY A 39 10.48 1.57 -12.10
C GLY A 39 10.34 0.41 -11.12
N ALA A 40 11.44 -0.33 -10.94
CA ALA A 40 11.55 -1.32 -9.88
C ALA A 40 11.74 -0.62 -8.53
N ARG A 41 11.26 -1.24 -7.44
CA ARG A 41 11.37 -0.69 -6.07
C ARG A 41 12.82 -0.40 -5.66
N TYR A 42 13.77 -1.14 -6.22
CA TYR A 42 15.20 -0.97 -6.05
C TYR A 42 15.90 -1.08 -7.41
N GLY A 43 17.04 -0.38 -7.57
CA GLY A 43 17.94 -0.63 -8.71
C GLY A 43 18.56 -2.02 -8.64
N GLU A 44 19.07 -2.53 -9.77
CA GLU A 44 19.50 -3.94 -9.91
C GLU A 44 20.51 -4.40 -8.85
N GLY A 45 21.48 -3.56 -8.49
CA GLY A 45 22.47 -3.88 -7.46
C GLY A 45 21.86 -4.02 -6.06
N SER A 46 20.97 -3.09 -5.69
CA SER A 46 20.28 -3.10 -4.40
C SER A 46 19.25 -4.23 -4.30
N GLN A 47 18.61 -4.60 -5.41
CA GLN A 47 17.68 -5.73 -5.47
C GLN A 47 18.34 -7.07 -5.11
N ARG A 48 19.62 -7.27 -5.45
CA ARG A 48 20.39 -8.50 -5.12
C ARG A 48 20.72 -8.66 -3.63
N LEU A 49 20.54 -7.60 -2.84
CA LEU A 49 20.81 -7.58 -1.40
C LEU A 49 19.54 -7.75 -0.57
N VAL A 50 18.36 -7.68 -1.20
CA VAL A 50 17.07 -7.90 -0.53
C VAL A 50 16.91 -9.38 -0.20
N ASN A 51 16.57 -9.69 1.06
CA ASN A 51 16.35 -11.06 1.58
C ASN A 51 17.58 -11.98 1.56
N ARG A 52 18.81 -11.43 1.64
CA ARG A 52 20.00 -12.22 1.99
C ARG A 52 19.98 -12.60 3.48
#